data_AF-E9HEF0-F1
#
_entry.id   AF-E9HEF0-F1
#
_cell.length_a   1.000
_cell.length_b   1.000
_cell.length_c   1.000
_cell.angle_alpha   90.00
_cell.angle_beta   90.00
_cell.angle_gamma   90.00
#
_symmetry.space_group_name_H-M   'P 1'
#
loop_
_entity.id
_entity.type
_entity.pdbx_description
1 polymer ?
#
loop_
_entity_poly.entity_id
_entity_poly.type
_entity_poly.pdbx_seq_one_letter_code
_entity_poly.pdbx_strand_id
1 'polypeptide(L)'
;MDANVVSKNQPVLMSVYKDPDTEEEKLCVLVTMSGGVSHVKFEVVGTGPGSNVAKVTYDWPPISFDIPAIFKEEIDAKQIPSCHPLILSLKNDLQFHRNSIDSTPRGEIELTLPISVQTATDSIKHKGVISNDGTMVLVAHLMAHQNSYTVKQKCTAVDFKQC
;
A
#
# COMPACT_ATOMS: atom_id res chain seq x y z
N MET A 1 -17.97 17.60 -1.32
CA MET A 1 -16.65 17.92 -0.73
C MET A 1 -15.96 16.59 -0.52
N ASP A 2 -15.05 16.23 -1.43
CA ASP A 2 -14.30 14.98 -1.33
C ASP A 2 -13.20 15.16 -0.28
N ALA A 3 -13.38 14.53 0.88
CA ALA A 3 -12.41 14.56 1.96
C ALA A 3 -11.22 13.67 1.61
N ASN A 4 -10.25 14.23 0.89
CA ASN A 4 -8.96 13.57 0.67
C ASN A 4 -8.18 13.57 1.99
N VAL A 5 -8.15 12.42 2.67
CA VAL A 5 -7.31 12.20 3.86
C VAL A 5 -5.87 12.02 3.41
N VAL A 6 -5.03 13.04 3.59
CA VAL A 6 -3.59 12.97 3.31
C VAL A 6 -2.85 12.61 4.60
N SER A 7 -2.41 11.36 4.73
CA SER A 7 -1.55 10.90 5.84
C SER A 7 -0.11 11.39 5.67
N LYS A 8 0.45 12.06 6.68
CA LYS A 8 1.85 12.57 6.69
C LYS A 8 2.89 11.57 7.24
N ASN A 9 2.46 10.52 7.93
CA ASN A 9 3.35 9.40 8.30
C ASN A 9 3.17 8.35 7.21
N GLN A 10 4.22 8.13 6.41
CA GLN A 10 4.12 7.30 5.21
C GLN A 10 3.54 5.93 5.57
N PRO A 11 2.35 5.56 5.06
CA PRO A 11 1.86 4.19 5.15
C PRO A 11 2.64 3.28 4.20
N VAL A 12 3.78 3.74 3.65
CA VAL A 12 4.51 3.10 2.57
C VAL A 12 5.98 3.02 2.94
N LEU A 13 6.55 1.83 2.89
CA LEU A 13 7.99 1.61 2.93
C LEU A 13 8.45 1.07 1.58
N MET A 14 9.50 1.65 1.03
CA MET A 14 10.10 1.22 -0.24
C MET A 14 11.58 0.93 -0.04
N SER A 15 12.05 -0.21 -0.53
CA SER A 15 13.45 -0.60 -0.41
C SER A 15 13.94 -1.29 -1.68
N VAL A 16 15.05 -0.80 -2.22
CA VAL A 16 15.75 -1.40 -3.35
C VAL A 16 16.77 -2.38 -2.79
N TYR A 17 16.80 -3.59 -3.35
CA TYR A 17 17.77 -4.62 -2.98
C TYR A 17 18.23 -5.38 -4.22
N LYS A 18 19.37 -6.06 -4.11
CA LYS A 18 19.88 -6.97 -5.14
C LYS A 18 19.49 -8.39 -4.75
N ASP A 19 18.82 -9.10 -5.66
CA ASP A 19 18.47 -10.50 -5.44
C ASP A 19 19.75 -11.35 -5.32
N PRO A 20 19.90 -12.17 -4.26
CA PRO A 20 21.12 -12.96 -4.07
C PRO A 20 21.28 -14.08 -5.09
N ASP A 21 20.18 -14.59 -5.66
CA ASP A 21 20.18 -15.72 -6.59
C ASP A 21 20.29 -15.23 -8.04
N THR A 22 19.57 -14.16 -8.41
CA THR A 22 19.55 -13.65 -9.79
C THR A 22 20.50 -12.48 -10.03
N GLU A 23 21.06 -11.87 -8.98
CA GLU A 23 21.84 -10.63 -9.03
C GLU A 23 21.09 -9.41 -9.62
N GLU A 24 19.79 -9.52 -9.84
CA GLU A 24 18.99 -8.43 -10.38
C GLU A 24 18.59 -7.44 -9.28
N GLU A 25 18.57 -6.15 -9.62
CA GLU A 25 17.97 -5.15 -8.74
C GLU A 25 16.44 -5.31 -8.72
N LYS A 26 15.88 -5.30 -7.52
CA LYS A 26 14.46 -5.43 -7.25
C LYS A 26 14.02 -4.36 -6.28
N LEU A 27 12.76 -3.96 -6.38
CA LEU A 27 12.12 -3.02 -5.47
C LEU A 27 11.04 -3.77 -4.66
N CYS A 28 11.13 -3.66 -3.33
CA CYS A 28 10.08 -4.09 -2.42
C CYS A 28 9.28 -2.86 -1.97
N VAL A 29 7.96 -2.93 -2.09
CA VAL A 29 7.01 -1.93 -1.61
C VAL A 29 6.12 -2.57 -0.55
N LEU A 30 6.06 -1.96 0.62
CA LEU A 30 5.12 -2.33 1.69
C LEU A 30 4.15 -1.17 1.86
N VAL A 31 2.85 -1.46 1.82
CA VAL A 31 1.80 -0.46 2.07
C VAL A 31 0.91 -0.94 3.20
N THR A 32 0.89 -0.20 4.30
CA THR A 32 -0.03 -0.38 5.42
C THR A 32 -1.40 0.16 5.04
N MET A 33 -2.42 -0.66 5.21
CA MET A 33 -3.80 -0.39 4.85
C MET A 33 -4.66 -0.28 6.11
N SER A 34 -5.77 0.45 6.01
CA SER A 34 -6.78 0.50 7.07
C SER A 34 -7.32 -0.90 7.37
N GLY A 35 -7.58 -1.19 8.64
CA GLY A 35 -8.22 -2.45 9.05
C GLY A 35 -9.59 -2.63 8.40
N GLY A 36 -9.88 -3.84 7.92
CA GLY A 36 -11.15 -4.20 7.29
C GLY A 36 -11.22 -3.98 5.77
N VAL A 37 -10.12 -3.60 5.12
CA VAL A 37 -10.04 -3.53 3.66
C VAL A 37 -10.11 -4.95 3.07
N SER A 38 -11.01 -5.17 2.11
CA SER A 38 -11.26 -6.48 1.50
C SER A 38 -10.73 -6.64 0.08
N HIS A 39 -10.73 -5.56 -0.72
CA HIS A 39 -10.21 -5.57 -2.09
C HIS A 39 -9.11 -4.52 -2.23
N VAL A 40 -7.94 -4.98 -2.67
CA VAL A 40 -6.77 -4.13 -2.95
C VAL A 40 -6.25 -4.51 -4.32
N LYS A 41 -5.96 -3.50 -5.13
CA LYS A 41 -5.35 -3.65 -6.45
C LYS A 41 -4.06 -2.82 -6.50
N PHE A 42 -2.97 -3.46 -6.86
CA PHE A 42 -1.68 -2.84 -7.10
C PHE A 42 -1.39 -2.79 -8.60
N GLU A 43 -0.97 -1.64 -9.10
CA GLU A 43 -0.66 -1.45 -10.51
C GLU A 43 0.61 -0.60 -10.67
N VAL A 44 1.49 -0.98 -11.60
CA VAL A 44 2.53 -0.08 -12.11
C VAL A 44 1.91 0.75 -13.24
N VAL A 45 1.97 2.07 -13.12
CA VAL A 45 1.31 3.00 -14.04
C VAL A 45 2.25 3.36 -15.17
N GLY A 46 1.92 2.99 -16.41
CA GLY A 46 2.70 3.36 -17.59
C GLY A 46 2.51 2.39 -18.74
N THR A 47 2.78 2.85 -19.95
CA THR A 47 2.67 2.05 -21.19
C THR A 47 4.03 1.71 -21.82
N GLY A 48 5.12 2.27 -21.28
CA GLY A 48 6.49 1.97 -21.69
C GLY A 48 7.04 0.71 -21.01
N PRO A 49 8.25 0.26 -21.39
CA PRO A 49 8.86 -0.94 -20.82
C PRO A 49 9.25 -0.75 -19.34
N GLY A 50 9.45 0.49 -18.91
CA GLY A 50 9.73 0.85 -17.52
C GLY A 50 8.84 2.00 -17.02
N SER A 51 8.58 2.03 -15.71
CA SER A 51 7.88 3.12 -15.04
C SER A 51 8.42 3.39 -13.63
N ASN A 52 8.23 4.61 -13.16
CA ASN A 52 8.55 5.04 -11.79
C ASN A 52 7.29 5.41 -10.99
N VAL A 53 6.11 5.05 -11.48
CA VAL A 53 4.83 5.35 -10.83
C VAL A 53 4.10 4.04 -10.58
N ALA A 54 3.61 3.86 -9.36
CA ALA A 54 2.68 2.79 -9.02
C ALA A 54 1.46 3.36 -8.31
N LYS A 55 0.38 2.58 -8.31
CA LYS A 55 -0.91 2.96 -7.74
C LYS A 55 -1.50 1.80 -6.98
N VAL A 56 -1.98 2.09 -5.78
CA VAL A 56 -2.77 1.17 -4.97
C VAL A 56 -4.18 1.71 -4.90
N THR A 57 -5.16 0.91 -5.33
CA THR A 57 -6.58 1.22 -5.16
C THR A 57 -7.19 0.19 -4.24
N TYR A 58 -8.10 0.62 -3.38
CA TYR A 58 -8.75 -0.27 -2.43
C TYR A 58 -10.17 0.14 -2.11
N ASP A 59 -11.01 -0.84 -1.79
CA ASP A 59 -12.34 -0.58 -1.26
C ASP A 59 -12.21 -0.19 0.21
N TRP A 60 -12.81 0.94 0.59
CA TRP A 60 -12.85 1.33 1.99
C TRP A 60 -13.66 0.32 2.82
N PRO A 61 -13.24 0.03 4.06
CA PRO A 61 -13.98 -0.85 4.94
C PRO A 61 -15.39 -0.28 5.19
N PRO A 62 -16.46 -1.08 5.00
CA PRO A 62 -17.82 -0.66 5.36
C PRO A 62 -17.93 -0.23 6.83
N ILE A 63 -17.11 -0.85 7.70
CA ILE A 63 -17.04 -0.59 9.14
C ILE A 63 -15.69 0.08 9.45
N SER A 64 -15.53 1.31 9.00
CA SER A 64 -14.37 2.12 9.43
C SER A 64 -14.53 2.63 10.87
N PHE A 65 -15.76 2.64 11.41
CA PHE A 65 -16.05 3.12 12.76
C PHE A 65 -16.99 2.15 13.50
N ASP A 66 -16.47 1.50 14.54
CA ASP A 66 -17.27 0.84 15.57
C ASP A 66 -17.52 1.84 16.70
N ILE A 67 -18.60 2.63 16.57
CA ILE A 67 -18.93 3.72 17.51
C ILE A 67 -18.99 3.21 18.96
N PRO A 68 -19.67 2.09 19.29
CA PRO A 68 -19.59 1.51 20.63
C PRO A 68 -18.18 1.20 21.12
N ALA A 69 -17.30 0.65 20.27
CA ALA A 69 -15.93 0.34 20.67
C ALA A 69 -15.08 1.59 20.93
N ILE A 70 -15.32 2.68 20.20
CA ILE A 70 -14.62 3.97 20.38
C ILE A 70 -14.88 4.53 21.79
N PHE A 71 -16.09 4.40 22.29
CA PHE A 71 -16.51 4.92 23.60
C PHE A 71 -16.49 3.87 24.71
N LYS A 72 -15.81 2.75 24.48
CA LYS A 72 -15.87 1.60 25.38
C LYS A 72 -15.39 1.95 26.78
N GLU A 73 -14.30 2.71 26.91
CA GLU A 73 -13.75 3.09 28.21
C GLU A 73 -14.73 3.95 29.02
N GLU A 74 -15.38 4.93 28.39
CA GLU A 74 -16.35 5.80 29.04
C GLU A 74 -17.66 5.08 29.38
N ILE A 75 -18.05 4.10 28.55
CA ILE A 75 -19.19 3.21 28.83
C ILE A 75 -18.89 2.28 30.00
N ASP A 76 -17.73 1.63 29.99
CA ASP A 76 -17.30 0.71 31.05
C ASP A 76 -17.09 1.46 32.38
N ALA A 77 -16.57 2.69 32.32
CA ALA A 77 -16.47 3.61 33.45
C ALA A 77 -17.81 4.24 33.87
N LYS A 78 -18.92 3.92 33.18
CA LYS A 78 -20.28 4.44 33.42
C LYS A 78 -20.41 5.96 33.35
N GLN A 79 -19.48 6.63 32.66
CA GLN A 79 -19.51 8.07 32.44
C GLN A 79 -20.56 8.46 31.40
N ILE A 80 -20.72 7.61 30.37
CA ILE A 80 -21.79 7.72 29.39
C ILE A 80 -22.49 6.38 29.23
N PRO A 81 -23.83 6.32 29.24
CA PRO A 81 -24.54 5.09 28.93
C PRO A 81 -24.39 4.72 27.44
N SER A 82 -24.50 3.44 27.09
CA SER A 82 -24.43 2.98 25.68
C SER A 82 -25.54 3.54 24.78
N CYS A 83 -26.65 3.99 25.38
CA CYS A 83 -27.75 4.70 24.72
C CYS A 83 -27.63 6.23 24.78
N HIS A 84 -26.45 6.77 25.14
CA HIS A 84 -26.24 8.21 25.20
C HIS A 84 -26.55 8.88 23.85
N PRO A 85 -27.21 10.06 23.83
CA PRO A 85 -27.59 10.74 22.59
C PRO A 85 -26.42 10.94 21.61
N LEU A 86 -25.20 11.22 22.09
CA LEU A 86 -23.99 11.29 21.26
C LEU A 86 -23.75 10.00 20.46
N ILE A 87 -23.78 8.85 21.14
CA ILE A 87 -23.54 7.53 20.53
C ILE A 87 -24.65 7.22 19.52
N LEU A 88 -25.91 7.54 19.87
CA LEU A 88 -27.05 7.35 18.98
C LEU A 88 -26.99 8.24 17.74
N SER A 89 -26.66 9.52 17.89
CA SER A 89 -26.46 10.45 16.76
C SER A 89 -25.36 9.97 15.83
N LEU A 90 -24.19 9.59 16.37
CA LEU A 90 -23.09 9.08 15.56
C LEU A 90 -23.44 7.77 14.82
N LYS A 91 -24.21 6.87 15.45
CA LYS A 91 -24.72 5.66 14.79
C LYS A 91 -25.68 6.00 13.64
N ASN A 92 -26.59 6.95 13.87
CA ASN A 92 -27.57 7.38 12.87
C ASN A 92 -26.90 8.08 11.69
N ASP A 93 -25.95 8.98 11.95
CA ASP A 93 -25.19 9.68 10.91
C ASP A 93 -24.37 8.70 10.07
N LEU A 94 -23.74 7.71 10.73
CA LEU A 94 -23.00 6.65 10.03
C LEU A 94 -23.93 5.78 9.15
N GLN A 95 -25.12 5.44 9.63
CA GLN A 95 -26.12 4.70 8.84
C GLN A 95 -26.64 5.54 7.67
N PHE A 96 -26.92 6.82 7.89
CA PHE A 96 -27.36 7.74 6.84
C PHE A 96 -26.32 7.84 5.73
N HIS A 97 -25.05 8.07 6.09
CA HIS A 97 -23.96 8.10 5.11
C HIS A 97 -23.84 6.77 4.35
N ARG A 98 -23.90 5.63 5.03
CA ARG A 98 -23.87 4.31 4.36
C ARG A 98 -25.01 4.12 3.36
N ASN A 99 -26.22 4.52 3.73
CA ASN A 99 -27.40 4.35 2.88
C ASN A 99 -27.41 5.33 1.69
N SER A 100 -26.73 6.48 1.81
CA SER A 100 -26.60 7.47 0.73
C SER A 100 -25.50 7.17 -0.28
N ILE A 101 -24.66 6.17 -0.02
CA ILE A 101 -23.53 5.82 -0.87
C ILE A 101 -23.95 4.64 -1.77
N ASP A 102 -24.25 4.93 -3.04
CA ASP A 102 -24.64 3.92 -4.04
C ASP A 102 -23.53 2.91 -4.39
N SER A 103 -22.27 3.16 -3.98
CA SER A 103 -21.13 2.27 -4.20
C SER A 103 -20.03 2.43 -3.15
N THR A 104 -19.41 1.34 -2.69
CA THR A 104 -18.36 1.36 -1.67
C THR A 104 -17.29 2.42 -2.00
N PRO A 105 -16.98 3.36 -1.07
CA PRO A 105 -15.97 4.37 -1.32
C PRO A 105 -14.63 3.72 -1.68
N ARG A 106 -13.89 4.30 -2.63
CA ARG A 106 -12.58 3.80 -3.03
C ARG A 106 -11.48 4.72 -2.52
N GLY A 107 -10.47 4.12 -1.90
CA GLY A 107 -9.24 4.78 -1.52
C GLY A 107 -8.19 4.59 -2.61
N GLU A 108 -7.30 5.58 -2.73
CA GLU A 108 -6.22 5.58 -3.71
C GLU A 108 -4.93 6.10 -3.10
N ILE A 109 -3.82 5.41 -3.38
CA ILE A 109 -2.48 5.79 -3.00
C ILE A 109 -1.61 5.77 -4.26
N GLU A 110 -1.15 6.94 -4.69
CA GLU A 110 -0.15 7.07 -5.74
C GLU A 110 1.25 7.02 -5.13
N LEU A 111 2.14 6.26 -5.76
CA LEU A 111 3.49 5.98 -5.29
C LEU A 111 4.51 6.42 -6.33
N THR A 112 5.42 7.30 -5.93
CA THR A 112 6.62 7.61 -6.69
C THR A 112 7.72 6.63 -6.32
N LEU A 113 8.07 5.74 -7.24
CA LEU A 113 9.06 4.69 -7.03
C LEU A 113 10.49 5.26 -7.10
N PRO A 114 11.43 4.79 -6.26
CA PRO A 114 12.81 5.28 -6.22
C PRO A 114 13.64 4.85 -7.44
N ILE A 115 13.21 3.82 -8.17
CA ILE A 115 13.84 3.34 -9.40
C ILE A 115 12.78 3.04 -10.45
N SER A 116 13.21 2.94 -11.70
CA SER A 116 12.36 2.42 -12.77
C SER A 116 12.19 0.92 -12.64
N VAL A 117 10.95 0.45 -12.73
CA VAL A 117 10.58 -0.97 -12.67
C VAL A 117 9.92 -1.40 -13.97
N GLN A 118 10.01 -2.69 -14.28
CA GLN A 118 9.36 -3.28 -15.44
C GLN A 118 7.83 -3.19 -15.32
N THR A 119 7.17 -2.95 -16.45
CA THR A 119 5.69 -2.87 -16.53
C THR A 119 5.02 -4.20 -16.87
N ALA A 120 5.81 -5.22 -17.25
CA ALA A 120 5.30 -6.54 -17.61
C ALA A 120 4.67 -7.25 -16.39
N THR A 121 3.51 -7.88 -16.54
CA THR A 121 2.74 -8.44 -15.42
C THR A 121 3.48 -9.55 -14.67
N ASP A 122 4.29 -10.34 -15.36
CA ASP A 122 5.13 -11.40 -14.78
C ASP A 122 6.29 -10.87 -13.91
N SER A 123 6.66 -9.60 -14.11
CA SER A 123 7.66 -8.89 -13.32
C SER A 123 7.16 -8.30 -11.99
N ILE A 124 5.85 -8.40 -11.76
CA ILE A 124 5.16 -7.84 -10.60
C ILE A 124 4.60 -8.99 -9.76
N LYS A 125 5.07 -9.12 -8.53
CA LYS A 125 4.53 -10.09 -7.56
C LYS A 125 3.97 -9.34 -6.37
N HIS A 126 2.74 -9.60 -5.96
CA HIS A 126 2.16 -8.95 -4.79
C HIS A 126 1.33 -9.90 -3.93
N LYS A 127 1.24 -9.62 -2.64
CA LYS A 127 0.43 -10.36 -1.68
C LYS A 127 -0.11 -9.44 -0.58
N GLY A 128 -1.28 -9.80 -0.04
CA GLY A 128 -1.79 -9.24 1.21
C GLY A 128 -1.33 -10.07 2.40
N VAL A 129 -0.97 -9.40 3.50
CA VAL A 129 -0.59 -10.00 4.77
C VAL A 129 -1.38 -9.32 5.87
N ILE A 130 -1.88 -10.10 6.83
CA ILE A 130 -2.45 -9.58 8.07
C ILE A 130 -1.40 -9.86 9.16
N SER A 131 -0.87 -8.79 9.75
CA SER A 131 0.07 -8.86 10.85
C SER A 131 -0.60 -9.34 12.13
N ASN A 132 0.18 -9.80 13.11
CA ASN A 132 -0.34 -10.34 14.37
C ASN A 132 -1.16 -9.33 15.18
N ASP A 133 -0.94 -8.04 14.97
CA ASP A 133 -1.66 -6.91 15.57
C ASP A 133 -2.95 -6.55 14.81
N GLY A 134 -3.29 -7.29 13.75
CA GLY A 134 -4.45 -7.04 12.88
C GLY A 134 -4.18 -6.01 11.78
N THR A 135 -2.97 -5.45 11.68
CA THR A 135 -2.59 -4.52 10.63
C THR A 135 -2.59 -5.22 9.27
N MET A 136 -3.28 -4.62 8.30
CA MET A 136 -3.31 -5.13 6.93
C MET A 136 -2.16 -4.51 6.12
N VAL A 137 -1.35 -5.34 5.47
CA VAL A 137 -0.17 -4.92 4.71
C VAL A 137 -0.20 -5.51 3.31
N LEU A 138 -0.11 -4.65 2.30
CA LEU A 138 0.18 -5.05 0.93
C LEU A 138 1.69 -5.10 0.72
N VAL A 139 2.20 -6.21 0.20
CA VAL A 139 3.61 -6.39 -0.17
C VAL A 139 3.69 -6.55 -1.68
N ALA A 140 4.46 -5.72 -2.37
CA ALA A 140 4.74 -5.84 -3.79
C ALA A 140 6.25 -5.93 -4.05
N HIS A 141 6.66 -6.90 -4.85
CA HIS A 141 8.01 -7.09 -5.36
C HIS A 141 8.02 -6.81 -6.86
N LEU A 142 8.90 -5.92 -7.28
CA LEU A 142 9.00 -5.40 -8.63
C LEU A 142 10.41 -5.61 -9.16
N MET A 143 10.55 -6.02 -10.42
CA MET A 143 11.86 -6.12 -11.07
C MET A 143 12.29 -4.76 -11.62
N ALA A 144 13.54 -4.37 -11.42
CA ALA A 144 14.06 -3.14 -11.98
C ALA A 144 14.03 -3.17 -13.52
N HIS A 145 13.67 -2.03 -14.11
CA HIS A 145 13.85 -1.82 -15.54
C HIS A 145 15.29 -1.36 -15.77
N GLN A 146 16.12 -2.27 -16.27
CA GLN A 146 17.50 -1.95 -16.64
C GLN A 146 17.49 -1.05 -17.88
N ASN A 147 17.55 0.26 -17.67
CA ASN A 147 18.05 1.15 -18.72
C ASN A 147 19.54 0.80 -18.90
N SER A 148 20.00 0.72 -20.14
CA SER A 148 21.36 0.35 -20.58
C SER A 148 22.51 1.24 -20.08
N TYR A 149 22.32 1.95 -18.96
CA TYR A 149 23.32 2.79 -18.29
C TYR A 149 23.63 2.25 -16.90
N THR A 150 23.96 0.96 -16.83
CA THR A 150 25.02 0.53 -15.92
C THR A 150 25.95 -0.33 -16.74
N VAL A 151 26.80 0.34 -17.52
CA VAL A 151 28.02 -0.28 -18.03
C VAL A 151 28.83 -0.71 -16.81
N LYS A 152 28.65 -1.95 -16.33
CA LYS A 152 29.78 -2.65 -15.74
C LYS A 152 30.71 -2.93 -16.91
N GLN A 153 31.64 -2.00 -17.07
CA GLN A 153 32.79 -2.08 -17.94
C GLN A 153 33.31 -3.52 -17.89
N LYS A 154 33.40 -4.17 -19.05
CA LYS A 154 34.19 -5.39 -19.21
C LYS A 154 35.55 -5.14 -18.55
N CYS A 155 35.77 -5.68 -17.35
CA CYS A 155 37.13 -5.92 -16.86
C CYS A 155 37.64 -7.11 -17.68
N THR A 156 38.13 -6.80 -18.87
CA THR A 156 38.99 -7.69 -19.62
C THR A 156 40.31 -7.71 -18.86
N ALA A 157 40.58 -8.76 -18.09
CA ALA A 157 41.94 -9.02 -17.63
C ALA A 157 42.76 -9.42 -18.84
N VAL A 158 43.76 -8.61 -19.18
CA VAL A 158 44.81 -8.93 -20.15
C VAL A 158 46.07 -9.16 -19.34
N ASP A 159 46.52 -10.41 -19.27
CA ASP A 159 47.85 -10.74 -18.76
C ASP A 159 48.73 -11.23 -19.91
N PHE A 160 49.89 -10.56 -20.02
CA PHE A 160 50.91 -10.79 -21.03
C PHE A 160 51.69 -12.07 -20.69
N LYS A 161 51.88 -12.95 -21.68
CA LYS A 161 52.84 -14.05 -21.57
C LYS A 161 54.26 -13.46 -21.49
N GLN A 162 54.99 -13.77 -20.43
CA GLN A 162 56.45 -13.64 -20.44
C GLN A 162 57.07 -14.78 -21.25
N CYS A 163 58.09 -14.44 -22.03
CA CYS A 163 58.87 -15.31 -22.91
C CYS A 163 59.43 -16.54 -22.21
#